data_AF-A0A960IMS8-F1
#
_entry.id   AF-A0A960IMS8-F1
#
_cell.length_a   1.000
_cell.length_b   1.000
_cell.length_c   1.000
_cell.angle_alpha   90.00
_cell.angle_beta   90.00
_cell.angle_gamma   90.00
#
_symmetry.space_group_name_H-M   'P 1'
#
loop_
_entity.id
_entity.type
_entity.pdbx_description
1 polymer ?
#
loop_
_entity_poly.entity_id
_entity_poly.type
_entity_poly.pdbx_seq_one_letter_code
_entity_poly.pdbx_strand_id
1 'polypeptide(L)'
;GDNIARGYVTADVVWDCTLLTPCDPGYFTLSEGLVINAGPDDFLIGSYDNAIWGDWYMIDYANNFAQGDTLVHVESICADPEANQDEDCHEPFYYGGAVGVSPLAVGGKGEFDYPFPEITFWGRCSTFLEAGNPDPLIQVDLREPLATTFASRFYQNAAFDGGTDFLVWRDSLFNVALGDEDGFSCSSGPDWYPLNERQVVFFDEQENPETVCTISPCPEEDILFPLETQRVSVGDLDITPESGWAYMNLNQVWNLPVHGATVLAAQAWVTAVHSAEGRFSAGLSAVQLDSACDFQSVLIGEYDDYPVIETAYPWTYYFYSSTHGGDN
;
A
#
# COMPACT_ATOMS: atom_id res chain seq x y z
N GLY A 1 17.49 6.43 16.57
CA GLY A 1 16.94 7.38 15.59
C GLY A 1 18.03 8.30 15.09
N ASP A 2 18.01 8.63 13.81
CA ASP A 2 18.97 9.49 13.10
C ASP A 2 18.56 10.98 13.05
N ASN A 3 17.57 11.36 13.85
CA ASN A 3 16.98 12.72 13.94
C ASN A 3 16.36 13.23 12.63
N ILE A 4 15.97 12.35 11.72
CA ILE A 4 15.28 12.71 10.48
C ILE A 4 13.81 12.31 10.62
N ALA A 5 12.90 13.29 10.48
CA ALA A 5 11.48 13.02 10.37
C ALA A 5 11.16 12.51 8.96
N ARG A 6 10.50 11.35 8.89
CA ARG A 6 10.03 10.73 7.66
C ARG A 6 8.56 10.45 7.82
N GLY A 7 7.80 10.65 6.75
CA GLY A 7 6.37 10.43 6.77
C GLY A 7 5.76 10.74 5.42
N TYR A 8 4.46 10.49 5.35
CA TYR A 8 3.61 10.82 4.23
C TYR A 8 2.45 11.66 4.74
N VAL A 9 1.79 12.37 3.84
CA VAL A 9 0.58 13.13 4.13
C VAL A 9 -0.48 12.66 3.17
N THR A 10 -1.62 12.23 3.70
CA THR A 10 -2.82 11.98 2.92
C THR A 10 -3.74 13.19 3.03
N ALA A 11 -4.49 13.46 1.98
CA ALA A 11 -5.48 14.53 1.94
C ALA A 11 -6.79 13.95 1.41
N ASP A 12 -7.81 13.92 2.26
CA ASP A 12 -9.14 13.44 1.92
C ASP A 12 -10.12 14.62 1.79
N VAL A 13 -11.11 14.48 0.90
CA VAL A 13 -12.27 15.37 0.87
C VAL A 13 -13.18 14.97 2.03
N VAL A 14 -13.54 15.94 2.88
CA VAL A 14 -14.36 15.70 4.08
C VAL A 14 -15.59 16.61 4.11
N TRP A 15 -16.67 16.12 4.71
CA TRP A 15 -17.92 16.87 4.89
C TRP A 15 -17.89 17.78 6.12
N ASP A 16 -17.12 17.42 7.15
CA ASP A 16 -16.98 18.22 8.38
C ASP A 16 -15.55 18.19 8.92
N CYS A 17 -15.16 19.28 9.59
CA CYS A 17 -13.84 19.43 10.19
C CYS A 17 -13.82 18.78 11.57
N THR A 18 -13.36 17.52 11.64
CA THR A 18 -13.22 16.79 12.91
C THR A 18 -11.78 16.38 13.18
N LEU A 19 -11.56 15.72 14.32
CA LEU A 19 -10.30 15.05 14.64
C LEU A 19 -10.32 13.56 14.28
N LEU A 20 -11.41 13.07 13.66
CA LEU A 20 -11.50 11.69 13.23
C LEU A 20 -10.56 11.46 12.05
N THR A 21 -9.92 10.31 12.04
CA THR A 21 -9.02 9.80 11.01
C THR A 21 -9.68 8.64 10.25
N PRO A 22 -9.15 8.24 9.08
CA PRO A 22 -9.60 7.05 8.36
C PRO A 22 -9.68 5.75 9.17
N CYS A 23 -8.99 5.67 10.32
CA CYS A 23 -9.00 4.54 11.23
C CYS A 23 -10.08 4.63 12.33
N ASP A 24 -10.69 5.80 12.52
CA ASP A 24 -11.69 6.00 13.56
C ASP A 24 -13.09 5.58 13.11
N PRO A 25 -13.86 4.90 13.98
CA PRO A 25 -15.26 4.59 13.72
C PRO A 25 -16.06 5.86 13.37
N GLY A 26 -16.83 5.79 12.27
CA GLY A 26 -17.63 6.92 11.78
C GLY A 26 -16.90 7.86 10.83
N TYR A 27 -15.61 7.64 10.55
CA TYR A 27 -14.94 8.34 9.45
C TYR A 27 -15.49 7.88 8.09
N PHE A 28 -15.54 6.56 7.89
CA PHE A 28 -16.22 5.90 6.76
C PHE A 28 -17.51 5.21 7.20
N THR A 29 -18.35 4.80 6.23
CA THR A 29 -19.63 4.14 6.51
C THR A 29 -19.45 2.87 7.32
N LEU A 30 -20.33 2.65 8.30
CA LEU A 30 -20.49 1.35 8.94
C LEU A 30 -21.48 0.55 8.09
N SER A 31 -21.01 -0.52 7.43
CA SER A 31 -21.92 -1.61 7.07
C SER A 31 -22.42 -2.16 8.41
N GLU A 32 -23.72 -2.22 8.68
CA GLU A 32 -24.59 -3.23 8.09
C GLU A 32 -26.01 -2.73 7.79
N GLY A 33 -26.55 -3.17 6.66
CA GLY A 33 -27.98 -3.36 6.47
C GLY A 33 -28.92 -2.14 6.42
N LEU A 34 -28.60 -0.98 6.99
CA LEU A 34 -29.53 0.16 6.98
C LEU A 34 -28.90 1.44 7.52
N VAL A 35 -28.23 2.21 6.64
CA VAL A 35 -28.31 3.67 6.72
C VAL A 35 -28.62 4.24 5.32
N ILE A 36 -29.69 3.73 4.70
CA ILE A 36 -30.48 4.49 3.70
C ILE A 36 -31.44 5.50 4.37
N ASN A 37 -31.30 5.69 5.68
CA ASN A 37 -31.75 6.88 6.38
C ASN A 37 -30.66 7.26 7.37
N ALA A 38 -29.51 7.71 6.85
CA ALA A 38 -28.84 8.77 7.58
C ALA A 38 -29.93 9.83 7.67
N GLY A 39 -30.36 10.14 8.89
CA GLY A 39 -31.12 11.37 9.03
C GLY A 39 -30.32 12.50 8.37
N PRO A 40 -30.93 13.64 8.03
CA PRO A 40 -30.18 14.82 7.60
C PRO A 40 -29.09 15.30 8.60
N ASP A 41 -28.80 14.52 9.65
CA ASP A 41 -27.95 14.79 10.80
C ASP A 41 -26.87 13.68 11.02
N ASP A 42 -26.94 12.51 10.35
CA ASP A 42 -25.93 11.43 10.43
C ASP A 42 -24.88 11.61 9.31
N PHE A 43 -24.09 12.67 9.42
CA PHE A 43 -23.06 13.00 8.43
C PHE A 43 -21.80 12.15 8.63
N LEU A 44 -21.44 11.39 7.59
CA LEU A 44 -20.11 10.78 7.44
C LEU A 44 -19.05 11.89 7.37
N ILE A 45 -17.85 11.64 7.91
CA ILE A 45 -16.77 12.64 7.84
C ILE A 45 -16.04 12.55 6.50
N GLY A 46 -15.62 11.36 6.08
CA GLY A 46 -14.95 11.14 4.81
C GLY A 46 -15.92 11.18 3.63
N SER A 47 -15.55 11.88 2.55
CA SER A 47 -16.22 11.78 1.24
C SER A 47 -15.53 10.73 0.37
N TYR A 48 -16.25 10.29 -0.68
CA TYR A 48 -15.74 9.50 -1.80
C TYR A 48 -15.50 10.38 -3.05
N ASP A 49 -15.41 11.69 -2.87
CA ASP A 49 -15.02 12.62 -3.93
C ASP A 49 -13.50 12.58 -4.14
N ASN A 50 -13.09 12.45 -5.41
CA ASN A 50 -11.68 12.47 -5.78
C ASN A 50 -11.13 13.92 -5.79
N ALA A 51 -10.01 14.14 -5.08
CA ALA A 51 -9.28 15.40 -5.15
C ALA A 51 -8.41 15.45 -6.41
N ILE A 52 -8.78 16.30 -7.38
CA ILE A 52 -8.05 16.45 -8.66
C ILE A 52 -6.92 17.48 -8.50
N TRP A 53 -5.88 17.10 -7.77
CA TRP A 53 -4.62 17.88 -7.70
C TRP A 53 -3.62 17.32 -8.70
N GLY A 54 -2.58 18.09 -9.03
CA GLY A 54 -1.53 17.66 -9.97
C GLY A 54 -0.25 17.33 -9.21
N ASP A 55 0.62 18.32 -9.14
CA ASP A 55 1.98 18.17 -8.65
C ASP A 55 2.18 18.90 -7.31
N TRP A 56 3.19 18.47 -6.55
CA TRP A 56 3.70 19.20 -5.40
C TRP A 56 5.13 19.68 -5.63
N TYR A 57 5.51 20.75 -4.93
CA TYR A 57 6.86 21.28 -4.93
C TYR A 57 7.30 21.64 -3.51
N MET A 58 8.52 21.25 -3.16
CA MET A 58 9.20 21.69 -1.95
C MET A 58 10.41 22.54 -2.32
N ILE A 59 10.53 23.70 -1.67
CA ILE A 59 11.65 24.62 -1.85
C ILE A 59 12.42 24.69 -0.54
N ASP A 60 13.64 24.17 -0.55
CA ASP A 60 14.59 24.30 0.54
C ASP A 60 15.54 25.47 0.26
N TYR A 61 15.19 26.62 0.82
CA TYR A 61 15.99 27.84 0.71
C TYR A 61 17.36 27.72 1.40
N ALA A 62 17.51 26.88 2.43
CA ALA A 62 18.76 26.76 3.16
C ALA A 62 19.82 26.04 2.31
N ASN A 63 19.40 25.05 1.54
CA ASN A 63 20.27 24.24 0.68
C ASN A 63 20.22 24.66 -0.80
N ASN A 64 19.50 25.72 -1.15
CA ASN A 64 19.27 26.15 -2.55
C ASN A 64 18.74 25.04 -3.45
N PHE A 65 17.87 24.21 -2.90
CA PHE A 65 17.36 22.99 -3.53
C PHE A 65 15.85 23.09 -3.74
N ALA A 66 15.38 22.63 -4.90
CA ALA A 66 13.97 22.49 -5.17
C ALA A 66 13.68 21.08 -5.72
N GLN A 67 12.63 20.47 -5.18
CA GLN A 67 12.12 19.19 -5.62
C GLN A 67 10.64 19.35 -5.98
N GLY A 68 10.22 18.68 -7.04
CA GLY A 68 8.81 18.54 -7.39
C GLY A 68 8.52 17.18 -7.99
N ASP A 69 7.26 16.78 -7.84
CA ASP A 69 6.78 15.46 -8.24
C ASP A 69 5.25 15.45 -8.34
N THR A 70 4.71 14.43 -9.00
CA THR A 70 3.26 14.20 -9.10
C THR A 70 2.73 13.74 -7.75
N LEU A 71 1.56 14.25 -7.33
CA LEU A 71 0.85 13.69 -6.19
C LEU A 71 0.33 12.29 -6.53
N VAL A 72 0.29 11.40 -5.54
CA VAL A 72 -0.35 10.10 -5.70
C VAL A 72 -1.86 10.30 -5.71
N HIS A 73 -2.50 9.89 -6.80
CA HIS A 73 -3.95 9.86 -6.91
C HIS A 73 -4.45 8.51 -6.44
N VAL A 74 -5.47 8.54 -5.59
CA VAL A 74 -6.19 7.37 -5.13
C VAL A 74 -7.65 7.60 -5.50
N GLU A 75 -8.13 6.82 -6.45
CA GLU A 75 -9.54 6.83 -6.84
C GLU A 75 -10.40 6.17 -5.75
N SER A 76 -11.53 6.78 -5.42
CA SER A 76 -12.62 6.07 -4.74
C SER A 76 -13.76 5.78 -5.68
N ILE A 77 -14.35 4.58 -5.54
CA ILE A 77 -15.62 4.25 -6.19
C ILE A 77 -16.78 4.95 -5.48
N CYS A 78 -17.66 5.58 -6.25
CA CYS A 78 -18.94 6.09 -5.77
C CYS A 78 -19.84 4.94 -5.27
N ALA A 79 -20.21 4.96 -3.99
CA ALA A 79 -21.35 4.20 -3.50
C ALA A 79 -22.64 5.00 -3.77
N ASP A 80 -23.21 4.89 -4.97
CA ASP A 80 -24.56 5.41 -5.22
C ASP A 80 -25.60 4.31 -4.91
N PRO A 81 -26.41 4.44 -3.84
CA PRO A 81 -27.49 3.50 -3.55
C PRO A 81 -28.69 3.62 -4.51
N GLU A 82 -28.77 4.66 -5.35
CA GLU A 82 -29.83 4.89 -6.35
C GLU A 82 -29.39 4.64 -7.79
N ALA A 83 -28.12 4.27 -8.04
CA ALA A 83 -27.60 3.90 -9.35
C ALA A 83 -28.17 2.55 -9.81
N ASN A 84 -29.42 2.58 -10.27
CA ASN A 84 -29.94 1.64 -11.26
C ASN A 84 -30.10 2.31 -12.63
N GLN A 85 -29.62 3.55 -12.82
CA GLN A 85 -29.89 4.33 -14.04
C GLN A 85 -28.81 5.30 -14.54
N ASP A 86 -27.63 5.44 -13.92
CA ASP A 86 -26.59 6.31 -14.49
C ASP A 86 -25.31 5.54 -14.85
N GLU A 87 -25.01 5.53 -16.15
CA GLU A 87 -23.89 4.84 -16.80
C GLU A 87 -22.50 5.42 -16.44
N ASP A 88 -22.41 6.36 -15.50
CA ASP A 88 -21.20 7.13 -15.17
C ASP A 88 -20.48 6.71 -13.88
N CYS A 89 -21.08 5.83 -13.06
CA CYS A 89 -20.41 5.12 -11.98
C CYS A 89 -20.21 3.67 -12.43
N HIS A 90 -18.96 3.18 -12.50
CA HIS A 90 -18.73 1.76 -12.74
C HIS A 90 -19.39 0.96 -11.60
N GLU A 91 -20.57 0.41 -11.88
CA GLU A 91 -21.50 -0.22 -10.94
C GLU A 91 -20.78 -1.13 -9.91
N PRO A 92 -20.89 -0.86 -8.59
CA PRO A 92 -20.66 -1.90 -7.61
C PRO A 92 -21.81 -2.92 -7.74
N PHE A 93 -21.49 -4.09 -8.29
CA PHE A 93 -22.47 -5.12 -8.62
C PHE A 93 -23.27 -5.53 -7.37
N TYR A 94 -24.54 -5.12 -7.30
CA TYR A 94 -25.46 -5.45 -6.21
C TYR A 94 -25.92 -6.92 -6.34
N TYR A 95 -25.11 -7.88 -5.91
CA TYR A 95 -25.61 -9.23 -5.63
C TYR A 95 -26.09 -9.27 -4.18
N GLY A 96 -27.41 -9.43 -4.02
CA GLY A 96 -28.12 -9.25 -2.76
C GLY A 96 -27.42 -9.86 -1.55
N GLY A 97 -27.15 -9.01 -0.55
CA GLY A 97 -26.84 -9.42 0.82
C GLY A 97 -25.40 -9.23 1.29
N ALA A 98 -24.46 -8.81 0.44
CA ALA A 98 -23.10 -8.45 0.87
C ALA A 98 -22.65 -7.17 0.16
N VAL A 99 -22.08 -6.24 0.92
CA VAL A 99 -21.79 -4.86 0.51
C VAL A 99 -20.29 -4.71 0.24
N GLY A 100 -19.92 -4.10 -0.90
CA GLY A 100 -18.59 -3.54 -1.17
C GLY A 100 -17.59 -4.50 -1.82
N VAL A 101 -17.63 -4.62 -3.15
CA VAL A 101 -16.51 -5.14 -3.96
C VAL A 101 -16.18 -4.11 -5.04
N SER A 102 -14.89 -3.90 -5.28
CA SER A 102 -14.39 -3.13 -6.42
C SER A 102 -14.85 -3.80 -7.73
N PRO A 103 -15.24 -3.06 -8.78
CA PRO A 103 -15.78 -3.65 -10.01
C PRO A 103 -14.75 -4.43 -10.85
N LEU A 104 -13.47 -4.48 -10.45
CA LEU A 104 -12.43 -5.16 -11.21
C LEU A 104 -12.40 -6.69 -11.02
N ALA A 105 -13.29 -7.24 -10.19
CA ALA A 105 -13.46 -8.68 -10.01
C ALA A 105 -14.26 -9.36 -11.15
N VAL A 106 -13.67 -9.51 -12.34
CA VAL A 106 -14.23 -10.40 -13.38
C VAL A 106 -13.54 -11.75 -13.33
N GLY A 107 -14.13 -12.74 -12.65
CA GLY A 107 -13.64 -14.12 -12.82
C GLY A 107 -14.16 -15.28 -11.98
N GLY A 108 -15.28 -15.20 -11.26
CA GLY A 108 -15.76 -16.33 -10.44
C GLY A 108 -17.22 -16.70 -10.67
N LYS A 109 -17.50 -17.64 -11.60
CA LYS A 109 -18.86 -18.17 -11.77
C LYS A 109 -19.18 -19.19 -10.67
N GLY A 110 -19.97 -18.74 -9.70
CA GLY A 110 -21.07 -19.51 -9.12
C GLY A 110 -20.72 -20.64 -8.17
N GLU A 111 -20.50 -20.31 -6.90
CA GLU A 111 -20.98 -21.06 -5.74
C GLU A 111 -21.02 -20.05 -4.57
N PHE A 112 -21.72 -20.34 -3.47
CA PHE A 112 -21.87 -19.44 -2.32
C PHE A 112 -20.51 -19.20 -1.62
N ASP A 113 -19.67 -18.34 -2.19
CA ASP A 113 -18.48 -17.76 -1.56
C ASP A 113 -18.89 -16.42 -0.96
N TYR A 114 -18.68 -16.25 0.34
CA TYR A 114 -18.72 -14.94 0.97
C TYR A 114 -17.70 -14.06 0.22
N PRO A 115 -18.05 -12.86 -0.28
CA PRO A 115 -17.06 -11.97 -0.87
C PRO A 115 -16.10 -11.55 0.24
N PHE A 116 -14.94 -12.20 0.30
CA PHE A 116 -13.90 -11.91 1.26
C PHE A 116 -13.32 -10.51 1.00
N PRO A 117 -12.82 -9.80 2.03
CA PRO A 117 -12.59 -8.37 1.91
C PRO A 117 -11.34 -8.12 1.08
N GLU A 118 -11.56 -7.42 -0.02
CA GLU A 118 -10.54 -6.94 -0.95
C GLU A 118 -9.66 -5.89 -0.24
N ILE A 119 -8.42 -5.74 -0.71
CA ILE A 119 -7.50 -4.75 -0.16
C ILE A 119 -7.98 -3.37 -0.63
N THR A 120 -8.07 -2.39 0.27
CA THR A 120 -8.36 -0.98 -0.05
C THR A 120 -7.23 -0.10 0.47
N PHE A 121 -7.14 1.17 0.05
CA PHE A 121 -6.05 2.07 0.50
C PHE A 121 -5.94 2.18 2.02
N TRP A 122 -7.08 2.30 2.71
CA TRP A 122 -7.18 2.30 4.18
C TRP A 122 -7.54 0.91 4.74
N GLY A 123 -7.28 -0.18 4.04
CA GLY A 123 -7.62 -1.53 4.50
C GLY A 123 -7.07 -1.86 5.90
N ARG A 124 -5.88 -1.32 6.25
CA ARG A 124 -5.30 -1.45 7.59
C ARG A 124 -6.12 -0.81 8.72
N CYS A 125 -6.92 0.18 8.39
CA CYS A 125 -7.84 0.89 9.29
C CYS A 125 -9.17 0.15 9.47
N SER A 126 -9.48 -0.83 8.61
CA SER A 126 -10.73 -1.58 8.73
C SER A 126 -10.70 -2.45 10.00
N THR A 127 -11.51 -2.07 10.98
CA THR A 127 -11.68 -2.82 12.22
C THR A 127 -12.97 -3.62 12.16
N PHE A 128 -12.89 -4.95 12.31
CA PHE A 128 -14.06 -5.76 12.66
C PHE A 128 -14.30 -5.59 14.16
N LEU A 129 -15.31 -4.80 14.55
CA LEU A 129 -15.62 -4.61 15.96
C LEU A 129 -16.53 -5.76 16.48
N GLU A 130 -15.92 -6.53 17.38
CA GLU A 130 -16.47 -7.49 18.37
C GLU A 130 -17.10 -8.82 17.91
N ALA A 131 -16.38 -9.91 18.22
CA ALA A 131 -16.95 -11.24 18.35
C ALA A 131 -17.99 -11.26 19.49
N GLY A 132 -19.27 -11.28 19.13
CA GLY A 132 -20.40 -11.34 20.08
C GLY A 132 -21.49 -10.31 19.84
N ASN A 133 -21.25 -9.30 18.99
CA ASN A 133 -22.30 -8.45 18.46
C ASN A 133 -22.99 -9.19 17.28
N PRO A 134 -24.32 -9.37 17.28
CA PRO A 134 -25.03 -9.92 16.12
C PRO A 134 -24.92 -9.04 14.88
N ASP A 135 -24.52 -7.77 15.05
CA ASP A 135 -24.38 -6.78 14.00
C ASP A 135 -22.93 -6.21 13.96
N PRO A 136 -21.93 -6.92 13.39
CA PRO A 136 -20.55 -6.41 13.28
C PRO A 136 -20.50 -5.09 12.50
N LEU A 137 -20.03 -4.03 13.16
CA LEU A 137 -19.79 -2.75 12.52
C LEU A 137 -18.55 -2.86 11.63
N ILE A 138 -18.74 -2.80 10.31
CA ILE A 138 -17.65 -2.86 9.33
C ILE A 138 -17.40 -1.44 8.82
N GLN A 139 -16.21 -0.88 9.10
CA GLN A 139 -15.76 0.33 8.39
C GLN A 139 -15.49 -0.05 6.93
N VAL A 140 -16.23 0.56 5.99
CA VAL A 140 -16.06 0.29 4.56
C VAL A 140 -15.29 1.43 3.90
N ASP A 141 -14.02 1.17 3.60
CA ASP A 141 -13.25 1.99 2.67
C ASP A 141 -13.51 1.51 1.24
N LEU A 142 -13.61 2.47 0.30
CA LEU A 142 -13.92 2.25 -1.11
C LEU A 142 -12.84 2.86 -2.02
N ARG A 143 -11.67 3.19 -1.46
CA ARG A 143 -10.53 3.68 -2.22
C ARG A 143 -9.77 2.51 -2.83
N GLU A 144 -9.34 2.69 -4.07
CA GLU A 144 -8.50 1.75 -4.77
C GLU A 144 -7.19 1.53 -3.98
N PRO A 145 -6.75 0.29 -3.81
CA PRO A 145 -5.46 0.03 -3.20
C PRO A 145 -4.33 0.33 -4.20
N LEU A 146 -3.18 0.76 -3.69
CA LEU A 146 -2.01 1.00 -4.53
C LEU A 146 -1.33 -0.30 -4.97
N ALA A 147 -0.47 -0.22 -5.99
CA ALA A 147 0.33 -1.35 -6.46
C ALA A 147 1.26 -1.92 -5.37
N THR A 148 1.68 -3.17 -5.58
CA THR A 148 2.63 -3.89 -4.71
C THR A 148 3.98 -4.11 -5.39
N THR A 149 4.00 -4.03 -6.72
CA THR A 149 5.17 -4.30 -7.55
C THR A 149 5.46 -3.13 -8.48
N PHE A 150 6.73 -2.72 -8.54
CA PHE A 150 7.18 -1.54 -9.28
C PHE A 150 8.40 -1.83 -10.15
N ALA A 151 8.52 -1.07 -11.24
CA ALA A 151 9.75 -0.94 -12.00
C ALA A 151 10.15 0.52 -12.16
N SER A 152 11.43 0.83 -11.98
CA SER A 152 11.94 2.20 -12.17
C SER A 152 13.30 2.22 -12.83
N ARG A 153 13.55 3.25 -13.65
CA ARG A 153 14.89 3.56 -14.11
C ARG A 153 15.75 4.07 -12.96
N PHE A 154 17.05 3.79 -13.04
CA PHE A 154 18.05 4.39 -12.17
C PHE A 154 19.32 4.71 -12.94
N TYR A 155 20.03 5.70 -12.44
CA TYR A 155 21.31 6.17 -12.94
C TYR A 155 22.21 6.54 -11.77
N GLN A 156 23.43 6.01 -11.79
CA GLN A 156 24.55 6.26 -10.90
C GLN A 156 25.75 6.61 -11.74
N ASN A 157 26.51 7.62 -11.32
CA ASN A 157 27.73 8.06 -12.03
C ASN A 157 27.51 8.40 -13.54
N ALA A 158 26.26 8.64 -13.95
CA ALA A 158 25.92 9.06 -15.29
C ALA A 158 26.35 10.53 -15.52
N ALA A 159 25.95 11.14 -16.64
CA ALA A 159 26.27 12.54 -16.94
C ALA A 159 25.71 13.57 -15.92
N PHE A 160 24.94 13.11 -14.93
CA PHE A 160 24.39 13.90 -13.83
C PHE A 160 25.07 13.50 -12.52
N ASP A 161 25.53 14.50 -11.79
CA ASP A 161 26.27 14.46 -10.54
C ASP A 161 25.43 14.09 -9.31
N GLY A 162 24.09 14.09 -9.42
CA GLY A 162 23.19 13.84 -8.29
C GLY A 162 22.57 12.42 -8.23
N GLY A 163 22.77 11.58 -9.24
CA GLY A 163 22.32 10.18 -9.22
C GLY A 163 20.81 9.99 -9.09
N THR A 164 20.41 8.83 -8.56
CA THR A 164 19.01 8.45 -8.33
C THR A 164 18.77 8.09 -6.87
N ASP A 165 17.72 8.67 -6.30
CA ASP A 165 17.15 8.24 -5.03
C ASP A 165 15.78 7.57 -5.28
N PHE A 166 15.50 6.47 -4.61
CA PHE A 166 14.14 5.96 -4.50
C PHE A 166 13.46 6.57 -3.28
N LEU A 167 12.36 7.29 -3.50
CA LEU A 167 11.39 7.64 -2.47
C LEU A 167 10.34 6.54 -2.42
N VAL A 168 10.25 5.89 -1.26
CA VAL A 168 9.38 4.72 -1.09
C VAL A 168 8.46 4.95 0.09
N TRP A 169 7.16 4.79 -0.16
CA TRP A 169 6.14 4.54 0.85
C TRP A 169 5.75 3.06 0.80
N ARG A 170 5.56 2.42 1.95
CA ARG A 170 5.14 1.02 2.09
C ARG A 170 4.07 0.91 3.16
N ASP A 171 3.09 0.07 2.93
CA ASP A 171 2.11 -0.34 3.92
C ASP A 171 2.76 -1.29 4.93
N SER A 172 2.73 -0.96 6.21
CA SER A 172 3.27 -1.81 7.27
C SER A 172 2.43 -3.04 7.55
N LEU A 173 1.18 -3.09 7.05
CA LEU A 173 0.23 -4.15 7.36
C LEU A 173 -0.06 -4.27 8.87
N PHE A 174 0.27 -3.26 9.67
CA PHE A 174 0.01 -3.27 11.10
C PHE A 174 -1.36 -2.65 11.38
N ASN A 175 -2.24 -3.39 12.08
CA ASN A 175 -3.61 -2.94 12.38
C ASN A 175 -3.68 -2.24 13.73
N VAL A 176 -4.36 -1.10 13.75
CA VAL A 176 -4.77 -0.35 14.95
C VAL A 176 -5.54 -1.22 15.96
N ALA A 177 -6.40 -2.14 15.49
CA ALA A 177 -7.20 -3.04 16.30
C ALA A 177 -6.43 -4.24 16.89
N LEU A 178 -5.22 -4.54 16.42
CA LEU A 178 -4.37 -5.59 17.02
C LEU A 178 -3.51 -5.07 18.18
N GLY A 179 -3.69 -3.80 18.57
CA GLY A 179 -3.02 -3.17 19.70
C GLY A 179 -2.05 -2.09 19.25
N ASP A 180 -2.57 -1.07 18.58
CA ASP A 180 -1.82 0.07 18.06
C ASP A 180 -0.68 0.53 18.98
N GLU A 181 0.49 0.71 18.39
CA GLU A 181 1.46 1.66 18.92
C GLU A 181 1.03 3.06 18.45
N ASP A 182 0.25 3.75 19.28
CA ASP A 182 -0.05 5.20 19.20
C ASP A 182 1.26 6.02 19.33
N GLY A 183 2.13 5.87 18.33
CA GLY A 183 3.53 6.20 18.40
C GLY A 183 4.37 5.14 19.13
N PHE A 184 5.66 5.12 18.79
CA PHE A 184 6.65 4.23 19.36
C PHE A 184 7.73 5.03 20.10
N SER A 185 8.40 4.38 21.06
CA SER A 185 9.54 5.04 21.72
C SER A 185 10.71 5.18 20.75
N CYS A 186 11.38 6.33 20.72
CA CYS A 186 12.56 6.52 19.88
C CYS A 186 13.71 5.55 20.20
N SER A 187 13.67 4.90 21.36
CA SER A 187 14.64 3.91 21.83
C SER A 187 14.34 2.47 21.40
N SER A 188 13.06 2.13 21.19
CA SER A 188 12.63 0.79 20.76
C SER A 188 12.39 0.72 19.26
N GLY A 189 11.97 1.84 18.64
CA GLY A 189 11.39 1.79 17.31
C GLY A 189 9.99 1.18 17.33
N PRO A 190 9.30 1.15 16.18
CA PRO A 190 8.01 0.52 16.05
C PRO A 190 8.11 -1.00 15.93
N ASP A 191 7.09 -1.71 16.41
CA ASP A 191 7.03 -3.18 16.37
C ASP A 191 7.01 -3.77 14.94
N TRP A 192 6.54 -3.01 13.95
CA TRP A 192 6.54 -3.43 12.54
C TRP A 192 7.93 -3.34 11.87
N TYR A 193 8.92 -2.68 12.51
CA TYR A 193 10.23 -2.52 11.92
C TYR A 193 11.13 -3.75 12.16
N PRO A 194 11.89 -4.21 11.14
CA PRO A 194 11.90 -3.73 9.76
C PRO A 194 10.78 -4.34 8.91
N LEU A 195 10.28 -3.57 7.95
CA LEU A 195 9.41 -4.11 6.89
C LEU A 195 10.24 -5.01 5.96
N ASN A 196 9.83 -6.27 5.82
CA ASN A 196 10.46 -7.20 4.89
C ASN A 196 9.96 -6.96 3.46
N GLU A 197 10.73 -7.30 2.43
CA GLU A 197 10.29 -7.28 1.02
C GLU A 197 10.48 -8.64 0.36
N ARG A 198 9.77 -8.87 -0.73
CA ARG A 198 9.83 -10.13 -1.44
C ARG A 198 11.04 -10.22 -2.35
N GLN A 199 11.33 -9.16 -3.10
CA GLN A 199 12.44 -9.14 -4.03
C GLN A 199 12.78 -7.72 -4.51
N VAL A 200 14.07 -7.41 -4.60
CA VAL A 200 14.58 -6.29 -5.40
C VAL A 200 15.69 -6.76 -6.32
N VAL A 201 15.57 -6.45 -7.60
CA VAL A 201 16.52 -6.85 -8.65
C VAL A 201 16.88 -5.64 -9.48
N PHE A 202 18.18 -5.40 -9.64
CA PHE A 202 18.72 -4.38 -10.52
C PHE A 202 19.15 -5.02 -11.83
N PHE A 203 18.76 -4.43 -12.93
CA PHE A 203 19.16 -4.85 -14.27
C PHE A 203 20.05 -3.77 -14.87
N ASP A 204 21.15 -4.17 -15.48
CA ASP A 204 21.92 -3.26 -16.33
C ASP A 204 21.18 -2.97 -17.66
N GLU A 205 21.75 -2.10 -18.49
CA GLU A 205 21.21 -1.79 -19.82
C GLU A 205 21.26 -2.97 -20.81
N GLN A 206 21.87 -4.10 -20.44
CA GLN A 206 21.89 -5.35 -21.20
C GLN A 206 20.93 -6.40 -20.59
N GLU A 207 20.11 -6.00 -19.60
CA GLU A 207 19.17 -6.85 -18.88
C GLU A 207 19.84 -7.98 -18.08
N ASN A 208 21.12 -7.82 -17.69
CA ASN A 208 21.76 -8.74 -16.74
C ASN A 208 21.27 -8.44 -15.32
N PRO A 209 20.70 -9.41 -14.59
CA PRO A 209 20.16 -9.19 -13.25
C PRO A 209 21.26 -9.23 -12.18
N GLU A 210 21.10 -8.37 -11.17
CA GLU A 210 21.82 -8.38 -9.91
C GLU A 210 20.79 -8.25 -8.78
N THR A 211 20.70 -9.27 -7.93
CA THR A 211 19.70 -9.32 -6.87
C THR A 211 20.33 -8.93 -5.55
N VAL A 212 19.74 -7.97 -4.84
CA VAL A 212 20.24 -7.53 -3.51
C VAL A 212 19.89 -8.55 -2.44
N CYS A 213 18.69 -9.14 -2.52
CA CYS A 213 18.20 -10.14 -1.59
C CYS A 213 18.09 -11.53 -2.25
N THR A 214 19.05 -12.41 -1.93
CA THR A 214 19.18 -13.73 -2.59
C THR A 214 18.31 -14.84 -1.99
N ILE A 215 17.74 -14.63 -0.80
CA ILE A 215 16.82 -15.57 -0.13
C ILE A 215 15.58 -14.83 0.38
N SER A 216 14.42 -15.49 0.37
CA SER A 216 13.15 -14.91 0.83
C SER A 216 12.60 -15.68 2.04
N PRO A 217 12.20 -15.02 3.14
CA PRO A 217 12.31 -13.58 3.41
C PRO A 217 13.76 -13.09 3.43
N CYS A 218 13.99 -11.82 3.10
CA CYS A 218 15.33 -11.25 3.11
C CYS A 218 15.92 -11.27 4.52
N PRO A 219 17.21 -11.60 4.69
CA PRO A 219 17.93 -11.34 5.94
C PRO A 219 17.81 -9.86 6.29
N GLU A 220 17.68 -9.54 7.58
CA GLU A 220 17.49 -8.16 8.04
C GLU A 220 18.58 -7.19 7.53
N GLU A 221 19.80 -7.68 7.35
CA GLU A 221 20.94 -6.93 6.83
C GLU A 221 20.85 -6.61 5.32
N ASP A 222 20.04 -7.37 4.57
CA ASP A 222 19.86 -7.23 3.12
C ASP A 222 18.53 -6.53 2.75
N ILE A 223 17.74 -6.13 3.76
CA ILE A 223 16.49 -5.38 3.55
C ILE A 223 16.86 -3.97 3.07
N LEU A 224 16.51 -3.68 1.83
CA LEU A 224 16.73 -2.40 1.17
C LEU A 224 15.72 -1.34 1.62
N PHE A 225 14.49 -1.76 1.94
CA PHE A 225 13.39 -0.85 2.22
C PHE A 225 12.73 -1.08 3.60
N PRO A 226 13.47 -1.01 4.72
CA PRO A 226 12.98 -1.43 6.03
C PRO A 226 11.94 -0.50 6.69
N LEU A 227 11.80 0.74 6.20
CA LEU A 227 10.87 1.74 6.78
C LEU A 227 9.59 1.89 5.96
N GLU A 228 8.48 2.29 6.60
CA GLU A 228 7.27 2.70 5.88
C GLU A 228 7.53 3.87 4.92
N THR A 229 8.32 4.87 5.34
CA THR A 229 8.71 5.99 4.48
C THR A 229 10.19 6.20 4.52
N GLN A 230 10.81 6.24 3.34
CA GLN A 230 12.26 6.40 3.22
C GLN A 230 12.69 6.96 1.88
N ARG A 231 13.93 7.46 1.90
CA ARG A 231 14.71 7.84 0.74
C ARG A 231 15.94 6.97 0.74
N VAL A 232 16.13 6.19 -0.32
CA VAL A 232 17.29 5.32 -0.50
C VAL A 232 18.07 5.80 -1.71
N SER A 233 19.30 6.28 -1.48
CA SER A 233 20.21 6.61 -2.55
C SER A 233 20.69 5.33 -3.20
N VAL A 234 20.48 5.19 -4.51
CA VAL A 234 20.99 4.04 -5.26
C VAL A 234 22.54 4.04 -5.27
N GLY A 235 23.18 5.19 -5.00
CA GLY A 235 24.64 5.30 -4.95
C GLY A 235 25.25 4.80 -3.65
N ASP A 236 24.41 4.60 -2.62
CA ASP A 236 24.81 4.01 -1.35
C ASP A 236 24.65 2.48 -1.36
N LEU A 237 24.12 1.92 -2.45
CA LEU A 237 23.89 0.49 -2.60
C LEU A 237 25.14 -0.19 -3.18
N ASP A 238 25.45 -1.37 -2.68
CA ASP A 238 26.52 -2.22 -3.22
C ASP A 238 25.98 -2.97 -4.45
N ILE A 239 25.70 -2.21 -5.51
CA ILE A 239 25.27 -2.75 -6.81
C ILE A 239 26.30 -2.45 -7.90
N THR A 240 26.56 -3.41 -8.79
CA THR A 240 27.54 -3.24 -9.89
C THR A 240 27.06 -2.31 -11.01
N PRO A 241 25.78 -2.36 -11.47
CA PRO A 241 25.36 -1.56 -12.60
C PRO A 241 25.31 -0.07 -12.26
N GLU A 242 25.94 0.75 -13.09
CA GLU A 242 25.88 2.21 -12.99
C GLU A 242 24.56 2.77 -13.55
N SER A 243 23.85 2.03 -14.40
CA SER A 243 22.57 2.47 -14.96
C SER A 243 21.74 1.29 -15.43
N GLY A 244 20.43 1.46 -15.39
CA GLY A 244 19.49 0.48 -15.94
C GLY A 244 18.12 0.65 -15.31
N TRP A 245 17.53 -0.46 -14.86
CA TRP A 245 16.23 -0.43 -14.19
C TRP A 245 16.16 -1.39 -13.00
N ALA A 246 15.39 -1.02 -11.99
CA ALA A 246 15.15 -1.82 -10.80
C ALA A 246 13.73 -2.38 -10.85
N TYR A 247 13.60 -3.67 -10.56
CA TYR A 247 12.36 -4.36 -10.23
C TYR A 247 12.23 -4.44 -8.72
N MET A 248 11.06 -4.09 -8.19
CA MET A 248 10.78 -4.03 -6.76
C MET A 248 9.44 -4.72 -6.47
N ASN A 249 9.48 -5.93 -5.95
CA ASN A 249 8.32 -6.63 -5.40
C ASN A 249 8.30 -6.37 -3.89
N LEU A 250 7.45 -5.44 -3.47
CA LEU A 250 7.41 -4.89 -2.10
C LEU A 250 6.38 -5.58 -1.20
N ASN A 251 5.79 -6.68 -1.67
CA ASN A 251 5.01 -7.58 -0.83
C ASN A 251 5.84 -8.03 0.37
N GLN A 252 5.18 -8.15 1.52
CA GLN A 252 5.85 -8.57 2.75
C GLN A 252 5.85 -10.10 2.86
N VAL A 253 6.86 -10.67 3.53
CA VAL A 253 6.91 -12.12 3.80
C VAL A 253 7.04 -12.34 5.31
N TRP A 254 6.04 -12.98 5.91
CA TRP A 254 5.96 -13.21 7.35
C TRP A 254 6.03 -14.69 7.68
N ASN A 255 6.72 -15.04 8.76
CA ASN A 255 6.76 -16.41 9.26
C ASN A 255 5.59 -16.66 10.20
N LEU A 256 4.60 -17.40 9.70
CA LEU A 256 3.37 -17.65 10.44
C LEU A 256 3.35 -19.08 11.00
N PRO A 257 2.92 -19.30 12.26
CA PRO A 257 3.07 -20.60 12.93
C PRO A 257 2.49 -21.81 12.19
N VAL A 258 1.47 -21.63 11.35
CA VAL A 258 0.78 -22.71 10.62
C VAL A 258 1.15 -22.77 9.13
N HIS A 259 1.59 -21.64 8.56
CA HIS A 259 1.82 -21.51 7.11
C HIS A 259 3.30 -21.38 6.72
N GLY A 260 4.19 -21.21 7.70
CA GLY A 260 5.59 -20.90 7.43
C GLY A 260 5.74 -19.51 6.81
N ALA A 261 6.77 -19.32 5.98
CA ALA A 261 6.98 -18.09 5.24
C ALA A 261 5.80 -17.86 4.28
N THR A 262 5.00 -16.83 4.56
CA THR A 262 3.80 -16.49 3.81
C THR A 262 3.94 -15.11 3.22
N VAL A 263 3.68 -15.00 1.92
CA VAL A 263 3.67 -13.72 1.23
C VAL A 263 2.34 -13.03 1.48
N LEU A 264 2.40 -11.80 1.97
CA LEU A 264 1.27 -10.92 2.22
C LEU A 264 1.31 -9.79 1.22
N ALA A 265 0.17 -9.55 0.58
CA ALA A 265 0.01 -8.40 -0.29
C ALA A 265 0.18 -7.11 0.51
N ALA A 266 1.13 -6.27 0.11
CA ALA A 266 1.44 -5.01 0.78
C ALA A 266 1.52 -3.89 -0.25
N GLN A 267 0.68 -2.88 -0.08
CA GLN A 267 0.68 -1.72 -0.96
C GLN A 267 1.96 -0.91 -0.78
N ALA A 268 2.37 -0.22 -1.84
CA ALA A 268 3.49 0.69 -1.79
C ALA A 268 3.31 1.82 -2.81
N TRP A 269 4.20 2.79 -2.74
CA TRP A 269 4.40 3.79 -3.78
C TRP A 269 5.89 4.05 -3.94
N VAL A 270 6.37 4.04 -5.18
CA VAL A 270 7.78 4.29 -5.48
C VAL A 270 7.89 5.45 -6.46
N THR A 271 8.80 6.37 -6.15
CA THR A 271 9.23 7.43 -7.07
C THR A 271 10.74 7.40 -7.17
N ALA A 272 11.27 7.41 -8.39
CA ALA A 272 12.68 7.70 -8.63
C ALA A 272 12.88 9.21 -8.74
N VAL A 273 13.70 9.76 -7.86
CA VAL A 273 14.13 11.15 -7.89
C VAL A 273 15.52 11.20 -8.51
N HIS A 274 15.61 11.79 -9.69
CA HIS A 274 16.88 12.07 -10.33
C HIS A 274 17.31 13.48 -9.97
N SER A 275 18.54 13.64 -9.48
CA SER A 275 19.06 14.96 -9.12
C SER A 275 20.29 15.34 -9.95
N ALA A 276 20.47 16.63 -10.17
CA ALA A 276 21.55 17.20 -10.95
C ALA A 276 21.95 18.59 -10.46
N GLU A 277 23.22 18.94 -10.65
CA GLU A 277 23.85 20.24 -10.37
C GLU A 277 23.70 20.68 -8.91
N GLY A 278 23.44 19.74 -8.00
CA GLY A 278 23.21 19.97 -6.57
C GLY A 278 22.03 20.88 -6.22
N ARG A 279 21.14 21.18 -7.17
CA ARG A 279 20.12 22.23 -7.02
C ARG A 279 18.74 21.86 -7.56
N PHE A 280 18.67 20.89 -8.47
CA PHE A 280 17.42 20.47 -9.09
C PHE A 280 17.26 18.98 -8.96
N SER A 281 16.02 18.56 -8.73
CA SER A 281 15.62 17.17 -8.86
C SER A 281 14.25 17.06 -9.50
N ALA A 282 14.06 16.02 -10.29
CA ALA A 282 12.76 15.64 -10.84
C ALA A 282 12.37 14.26 -10.30
N GLY A 283 11.20 14.17 -9.69
CA GLY A 283 10.54 12.91 -9.39
C GLY A 283 9.91 12.33 -10.65
N LEU A 284 10.07 11.02 -10.84
CA LEU A 284 9.34 10.21 -11.80
C LEU A 284 8.70 9.07 -11.04
N SER A 285 7.37 8.98 -11.10
CA SER A 285 6.65 7.84 -10.56
C SER A 285 7.16 6.56 -11.21
N ALA A 286 7.47 5.56 -10.38
CA ALA A 286 7.83 4.25 -10.88
C ALA A 286 6.62 3.63 -11.61
N VAL A 287 6.91 2.76 -12.57
CA VAL A 287 5.88 2.01 -13.28
C VAL A 287 5.29 0.98 -12.33
N GLN A 288 4.00 1.10 -12.06
CA GLN A 288 3.22 0.07 -11.37
C GLN A 288 3.09 -1.15 -12.29
N LEU A 289 3.51 -2.32 -11.82
CA LEU A 289 3.46 -3.57 -12.60
C LEU A 289 2.25 -4.44 -12.25
N ASP A 290 1.57 -4.12 -11.15
CA ASP A 290 0.35 -4.76 -10.70
C ASP A 290 -0.60 -3.74 -10.06
N SER A 291 -1.71 -4.23 -9.51
CA SER A 291 -2.59 -3.50 -8.61
C SER A 291 -2.87 -4.41 -7.42
N ALA A 292 -2.99 -3.87 -6.20
CA ALA A 292 -3.41 -4.68 -5.07
C ALA A 292 -4.85 -5.23 -5.18
N CYS A 293 -5.65 -4.79 -6.16
CA CYS A 293 -6.91 -5.44 -6.53
C CYS A 293 -6.71 -6.82 -7.19
N ASP A 294 -5.60 -7.01 -7.90
CA ASP A 294 -5.22 -8.24 -8.61
C ASP A 294 -3.72 -8.45 -8.44
N PHE A 295 -3.28 -8.54 -7.18
CA PHE A 295 -1.85 -8.64 -6.89
C PHE A 295 -1.34 -10.01 -7.32
N GLN A 296 -0.14 -10.02 -7.88
CA GLN A 296 0.60 -11.24 -8.14
C GLN A 296 2.01 -11.06 -7.63
N SER A 297 2.46 -11.97 -6.76
CA SER A 297 3.86 -11.99 -6.34
C SER A 297 4.66 -12.75 -7.38
N VAL A 298 5.26 -12.00 -8.31
CA VAL A 298 6.15 -12.54 -9.34
C VAL A 298 7.60 -12.35 -8.92
N LEU A 299 8.42 -13.38 -9.13
CA LEU A 299 9.88 -13.30 -8.98
C LEU A 299 10.56 -13.26 -10.34
N ILE A 300 11.62 -12.48 -10.47
CA ILE A 300 12.38 -12.34 -11.72
C ILE A 300 13.86 -12.54 -11.42
N GLY A 301 14.62 -13.24 -12.27
CA GLY A 301 16.08 -13.38 -12.13
C GLY A 301 16.60 -14.81 -12.26
N GLU A 302 17.83 -15.02 -11.78
CA GLU A 302 18.63 -16.26 -11.93
C GLU A 302 18.18 -17.40 -11.01
N TYR A 303 16.88 -17.66 -10.95
CA TYR A 303 16.40 -19.00 -10.58
C TYR A 303 16.32 -19.82 -11.87
N ASP A 304 16.70 -21.11 -11.81
CA ASP A 304 16.74 -22.04 -12.95
C ASP A 304 15.37 -22.24 -13.67
N ASP A 305 14.31 -21.58 -13.22
CA ASP A 305 13.00 -21.56 -13.82
C ASP A 305 12.50 -20.11 -14.00
N TYR A 306 11.83 -19.88 -15.13
CA TYR A 306 11.00 -18.73 -15.50
C TYR A 306 10.25 -18.09 -14.32
N PRO A 307 9.78 -16.82 -14.43
CA PRO A 307 9.15 -16.10 -13.34
C PRO A 307 8.20 -16.99 -12.55
N VAL A 308 8.54 -17.21 -11.28
CA VAL A 308 7.75 -18.04 -10.37
C VAL A 308 6.64 -17.15 -9.85
N ILE A 309 5.40 -17.51 -10.19
CA ILE A 309 4.21 -16.87 -9.63
C ILE A 309 3.91 -17.56 -8.31
N GLU A 310 3.91 -16.79 -7.23
CA GLU A 310 3.53 -17.27 -5.91
C GLU A 310 2.13 -16.80 -5.54
N THR A 311 1.39 -17.64 -4.81
CA THR A 311 0.15 -17.24 -4.17
C THR A 311 0.48 -16.35 -2.98
N ALA A 312 0.24 -15.05 -3.12
CA ALA A 312 0.21 -14.14 -1.99
C ALA A 312 -1.19 -14.15 -1.35
N TYR A 313 -1.26 -13.92 -0.05
CA TYR A 313 -2.51 -13.85 0.68
C TYR A 313 -2.92 -12.40 0.90
N PRO A 314 -4.20 -12.07 0.70
CA PRO A 314 -4.71 -10.78 1.13
C PRO A 314 -4.67 -10.72 2.67
N TRP A 315 -4.42 -9.53 3.19
CA TRP A 315 -4.22 -9.28 4.62
C TRP A 315 -5.41 -9.73 5.51
N THR A 316 -6.60 -9.80 4.92
CA THR A 316 -7.88 -10.09 5.59
C THR A 316 -8.06 -11.56 5.99
N TYR A 317 -7.24 -12.49 5.50
CA TYR A 317 -7.43 -13.92 5.78
C TYR A 317 -7.02 -14.35 7.20
N TYR A 318 -6.21 -13.54 7.93
CA TYR A 318 -5.68 -13.93 9.24
C TYR A 318 -6.64 -13.77 10.43
N PHE A 319 -7.73 -13.03 10.26
CA PHE A 319 -8.69 -12.79 11.34
C PHE A 319 -9.76 -13.91 11.49
N TYR A 320 -9.74 -14.94 10.64
CA TYR A 320 -10.64 -16.10 10.73
C TYR A 320 -10.18 -17.22 11.68
N SER A 321 -9.08 -17.02 12.42
CA SER A 321 -8.71 -17.93 13.50
C SER A 321 -9.71 -17.78 14.66
N SER A 322 -10.84 -18.48 14.57
CA SER A 322 -11.81 -18.58 15.65
C SER A 322 -11.10 -19.08 16.90
N THR A 323 -10.99 -18.26 17.94
CA THR A 323 -10.92 -18.78 19.29
C THR A 323 -12.27 -19.43 19.55
N HIS A 324 -12.41 -20.72 19.25
CA HIS A 324 -13.38 -21.55 19.94
C HIS A 324 -13.00 -21.46 21.42
N GLY A 325 -13.68 -20.58 22.16
CA GLY A 325 -13.69 -20.61 23.60
C GLY A 325 -14.07 -22.03 23.99
N GLY A 326 -13.13 -22.76 24.60
CA GLY A 326 -13.45 -24.02 25.24
C GLY A 326 -14.49 -23.74 26.32
N ASP A 327 -15.66 -24.33 26.17
CA ASP A 327 -16.67 -24.40 27.21
C ASP A 327 -16.04 -24.93 28.52
N ASN A 328 -16.19 -24.17 29.59
CA ASN A 328 -16.18 -24.66 30.98
C ASN A 328 -17.54 -24.31 31.60
#